data_AF-A0AA36DCM8-F1
#
_entry.id   AF-A0AA36DCM8-F1
#
_cell.length_a   1.000
_cell.length_b   1.000
_cell.length_c   1.000
_cell.angle_alpha   90.00
_cell.angle_beta   90.00
_cell.angle_gamma   90.00
#
_symmetry.space_group_name_H-M   'P 1'
#
loop_
_entity.id
_entity.type
_entity.pdbx_description
1 polymer ?
#
loop_
_entity_poly.entity_id
_entity_poly.type
_entity_poly.pdbx_seq_one_letter_code
_entity_poly.pdbx_strand_id
1 'polypeptide(L)'
;MIRRILPVLLLLAPLALCEDIEALCKAGSASCGDCIKQHPSCGWCRDPHSKLSSRCQLKSKLTPDVCHQQYVYSPVTEMKVDPRAIALRSIDPRSNSPVQVYPQQVEVKIKEGESMDVPFKFLHKETSGGAQIKDFQIMTSNFSGTGVQVDFVIDCHGKKVSAKKCEKVPDGTELSVIAKVKLTACSSSTGSIPITVGAYGARSIGALYVSPLCGCECERFNQIEKNSPLCYSHGNLICGKCECQEGRGGHNCDCPLSLYNVDSDAELTDKCREYPGAPVCGGHGECKCGQCVCENPTTTGKFCSCENGVCPKGGPTNQTCFGHGVCQCGVCQCEEGWTREDCSCTTQTVTCIEGTRLCSDHGKCECGRCVCNDGWTGATCAAEEPTEGPRSKPGAPDRIPEEKPEAAGSDMHDLDNGLAQTTAAAQDEEDPAFDTPEAQEEPKVASAAISTIFLAFTATILRFI
;
A
#
# COMPACT_ATOMS: atom_id res chain seq x y z
N MET A 1 42.91 39.41 40.47
CA MET A 1 41.83 38.49 40.03
C MET A 1 41.59 38.69 38.55
N ILE A 2 42.07 37.80 37.68
CA ILE A 2 41.67 37.76 36.27
C ILE A 2 41.38 36.29 35.95
N ARG A 3 40.10 35.95 35.85
CA ARG A 3 39.58 34.60 35.55
C ARG A 3 39.73 34.33 34.05
N ARG A 4 40.42 33.24 33.70
CA ARG A 4 40.44 32.68 32.34
C ARG A 4 39.09 32.07 32.03
N ILE A 5 38.41 32.54 30.99
CA ILE A 5 37.21 31.92 30.42
C ILE A 5 37.64 31.25 29.11
N LEU A 6 37.54 29.93 29.06
CA LEU A 6 37.72 29.12 27.87
C LEU A 6 36.35 28.98 27.19
N PRO A 7 36.17 29.32 25.89
CA PRO A 7 34.89 29.11 25.23
C PRO A 7 34.78 27.63 24.81
N VAL A 8 33.75 26.96 25.31
CA VAL A 8 33.33 25.63 24.84
C VAL A 8 32.65 25.83 23.49
N LEU A 9 33.31 25.39 22.42
CA LEU A 9 32.76 25.36 21.07
C LEU A 9 31.78 24.17 20.97
N LEU A 10 30.48 24.45 21.04
CA LEU A 10 29.41 23.49 20.84
C LEU A 10 29.32 23.13 19.35
N LEU A 11 29.82 21.95 18.98
CA LEU A 11 29.63 21.33 17.66
C LEU A 11 28.16 20.92 17.51
N LEU A 12 27.37 21.76 16.83
CA LEU A 12 26.07 21.39 16.28
C LEU A 12 26.31 20.46 15.08
N ALA A 13 26.17 19.15 15.30
CA ALA A 13 26.07 18.19 14.21
C ALA A 13 24.73 18.42 13.47
N PRO A 14 24.72 18.46 12.12
CA PRO A 14 23.46 18.53 11.38
C PRO A 14 22.73 17.19 11.57
N LEU A 15 21.59 17.24 12.24
CA LEU A 15 20.59 16.18 12.19
C LEU A 15 20.17 16.04 10.73
N ALA A 16 20.68 15.01 10.05
CA ALA A 16 20.12 14.56 8.79
C ALA A 16 18.68 14.14 9.09
N LEU A 17 17.73 14.96 8.65
CA LEU A 17 16.32 14.58 8.60
C LEU A 17 16.24 13.32 7.75
N CYS A 18 15.95 12.18 8.38
CA CYS A 18 15.54 11.00 7.65
C CYS A 18 14.14 11.33 7.12
N GLU A 19 14.05 11.79 5.88
CA GLU A 19 12.76 11.96 5.23
C GLU A 19 12.06 10.60 5.21
N ASP A 20 10.86 10.55 5.79
CA ASP A 20 10.01 9.38 5.71
C ASP A 20 9.49 9.28 4.26
N ILE A 21 10.19 8.49 3.44
CA ILE A 21 9.85 8.27 2.03
C ILE A 21 8.42 7.74 1.88
N GLU A 22 7.91 7.00 2.87
CA GLU A 22 6.54 6.51 2.84
C GLU A 22 5.53 7.66 2.96
N ALA A 23 5.82 8.64 3.82
CA ALA A 23 5.01 9.85 3.95
C ALA A 23 5.04 10.68 2.64
N LEU A 24 6.20 10.76 1.98
CA LEU A 24 6.32 11.41 0.67
C LEU A 24 5.44 10.73 -0.39
N CYS A 25 5.48 9.40 -0.50
CA CYS A 25 4.63 8.69 -1.45
C CYS A 25 3.13 8.93 -1.16
N LYS A 26 2.73 8.92 0.12
CA LYS A 26 1.33 9.20 0.51
C LYS A 26 0.88 10.61 0.11
N ALA A 27 1.77 11.61 0.10
CA ALA A 27 1.44 12.96 -0.33
C ALA A 27 1.12 13.07 -1.84
N GLY A 28 1.63 12.13 -2.66
CA GLY A 28 1.38 12.06 -4.11
C GLY A 28 0.16 11.24 -4.51
N SER A 29 -0.87 11.10 -3.66
CA SER A 29 -2.01 10.20 -3.90
C SER A 29 -3.04 10.72 -4.91
N ALA A 30 -2.92 11.97 -5.37
CA ALA A 30 -3.91 12.60 -6.25
C ALA A 30 -3.96 11.93 -7.63
N SER A 31 -2.79 11.68 -8.22
CA SER A 31 -2.62 11.09 -9.55
C SER A 31 -1.37 10.19 -9.60
N CYS A 32 -1.26 9.37 -10.64
CA CYS A 32 -0.10 8.53 -10.86
C CYS A 32 1.15 9.37 -11.13
N GLY A 33 1.01 10.46 -11.89
CA GLY A 33 2.08 11.41 -12.18
C GLY A 33 2.58 12.12 -10.93
N ASP A 34 1.68 12.54 -10.04
CA ASP A 34 2.06 13.15 -8.76
C ASP A 34 2.81 12.15 -7.87
N CYS A 35 2.38 10.88 -7.86
CA CYS A 35 3.01 9.82 -7.10
C CYS A 35 4.48 9.57 -7.51
N ILE A 36 4.73 9.38 -8.80
CA ILE A 36 6.06 9.02 -9.29
C ILE A 36 7.08 10.17 -9.17
N LYS A 37 6.60 11.42 -9.05
CA LYS A 37 7.41 12.62 -8.81
C LYS A 37 7.87 12.76 -7.35
N GLN A 38 7.13 12.20 -6.38
CA GLN A 38 7.47 12.36 -4.96
C GLN A 38 8.85 11.80 -4.62
N HIS A 39 9.12 10.57 -5.08
CA HIS A 39 10.39 9.91 -4.82
C HIS A 39 10.65 8.77 -5.83
N PRO A 40 11.92 8.47 -6.15
CA PRO A 40 12.31 7.31 -6.95
C PRO A 40 11.67 5.98 -6.53
N SER A 41 11.56 5.76 -5.23
CA SER A 41 11.04 4.53 -4.63
C SER A 41 9.51 4.43 -4.59
N CYS A 42 8.76 5.47 -4.99
CA CYS A 42 7.31 5.40 -5.06
C CYS A 42 6.85 4.62 -6.31
N GLY A 43 5.74 3.91 -6.16
CA GLY A 43 5.03 3.20 -7.21
C GLY A 43 3.54 3.41 -7.11
N TRP A 44 2.86 3.31 -8.25
CA TRP A 44 1.42 3.48 -8.37
C TRP A 44 0.74 2.17 -8.77
N CYS A 45 -0.29 1.76 -8.02
CA CYS A 45 -1.11 0.62 -8.40
C CYS A 45 -2.22 1.03 -9.39
N ARG A 46 -2.11 0.53 -10.63
CA ARG A 46 -3.08 0.77 -11.71
C ARG A 46 -4.24 -0.23 -11.74
N ASP A 47 -4.30 -1.15 -10.79
CA ASP A 47 -5.37 -2.16 -10.74
C ASP A 47 -6.70 -1.46 -10.41
N PRO A 48 -7.70 -1.45 -11.30
CA PRO A 48 -8.98 -0.79 -11.03
C PRO A 48 -9.71 -1.37 -9.82
N HIS A 49 -9.46 -2.63 -9.45
CA HIS A 49 -10.08 -3.30 -8.31
C HIS A 49 -9.31 -3.14 -7.00
N SER A 50 -8.21 -2.39 -7.01
CA SER A 50 -7.39 -2.13 -5.83
C SER A 50 -8.23 -1.50 -4.70
N LYS A 51 -8.18 -2.12 -3.53
CA LYS A 51 -8.80 -1.63 -2.28
C LYS A 51 -7.90 -0.70 -1.46
N LEU A 52 -6.72 -0.38 -1.98
CA LEU A 52 -5.77 0.51 -1.32
C LEU A 52 -6.39 1.88 -1.03
N SER A 53 -6.20 2.36 0.19
CA SER A 53 -6.55 3.73 0.59
C SER A 53 -5.77 4.79 -0.19
N SER A 54 -4.54 4.48 -0.60
CA SER A 54 -3.75 5.24 -1.56
C SER A 54 -3.11 4.29 -2.56
N ARG A 55 -3.33 4.55 -3.85
CA ARG A 55 -2.69 3.82 -4.97
C ARG A 55 -1.19 4.13 -5.05
N CYS A 56 -0.75 5.27 -4.52
CA CYS A 56 0.66 5.60 -4.37
C CYS A 56 1.21 4.99 -3.08
N GLN A 57 2.19 4.09 -3.22
CA GLN A 57 2.85 3.41 -2.12
C GLN A 57 4.35 3.32 -2.38
N LEU A 58 5.11 2.98 -1.35
CA LEU A 58 6.50 2.56 -1.53
C LEU A 58 6.53 1.27 -2.37
N LYS A 59 7.41 1.19 -3.37
CA LYS A 59 7.51 0.04 -4.28
C LYS A 59 7.64 -1.30 -3.56
N SER A 60 8.36 -1.34 -2.43
CA SER A 60 8.52 -2.54 -1.61
C SER A 60 7.24 -3.00 -0.92
N LYS A 61 6.24 -2.11 -0.75
CA LYS A 61 4.92 -2.44 -0.19
C LYS A 61 3.91 -2.90 -1.23
N LEU A 62 4.20 -2.71 -2.52
CA LEU A 62 3.37 -3.21 -3.63
C LEU A 62 3.74 -4.67 -3.93
N THR A 63 3.45 -5.55 -2.98
CA THR A 63 3.61 -7.00 -3.14
C THR A 63 2.51 -7.57 -4.06
N PRO A 64 2.69 -8.77 -4.64
CA PRO A 64 1.69 -9.37 -5.53
C PRO A 64 0.28 -9.49 -4.93
N ASP A 65 0.17 -9.70 -3.60
CA ASP A 65 -1.10 -9.79 -2.87
C ASP A 65 -1.79 -8.43 -2.71
N VAL A 66 -1.01 -7.34 -2.73
CA VAL A 66 -1.50 -5.96 -2.57
C VAL A 66 -1.84 -5.33 -3.94
N CYS A 67 -0.94 -5.50 -4.91
CA CYS A 67 -1.13 -5.06 -6.27
C CYS A 67 -0.30 -5.96 -7.19
N HIS A 68 -0.96 -6.69 -8.08
CA HIS A 68 -0.25 -7.58 -8.99
C HIS A 68 0.81 -6.83 -9.80
N GLN A 69 2.01 -7.40 -9.96
CA GLN A 69 3.19 -6.72 -10.53
C GLN A 69 2.92 -6.09 -11.92
N GLN A 70 2.05 -6.67 -12.73
CA GLN A 70 1.65 -6.12 -14.04
C GLN A 70 0.93 -4.76 -13.96
N TYR A 71 0.22 -4.51 -12.85
CA TYR A 71 -0.50 -3.26 -12.62
C TYR A 71 0.35 -2.23 -11.88
N VAL A 72 1.49 -2.62 -11.30
CA VAL A 72 2.42 -1.71 -10.64
C VAL A 72 3.14 -0.85 -11.69
N TYR A 73 2.90 0.46 -11.64
CA TYR A 73 3.66 1.44 -12.40
C TYR A 73 4.72 2.08 -11.49
N SER A 74 5.98 1.72 -11.72
CA SER A 74 7.12 2.30 -11.00
C SER A 74 8.29 2.38 -11.98
N PRO A 75 8.33 3.44 -12.81
CA PRO A 75 9.39 3.61 -13.79
C PRO A 75 10.71 3.83 -13.06
N VAL A 76 11.80 3.34 -13.64
CA VAL A 76 13.15 3.45 -13.09
C VAL A 76 14.02 4.27 -14.03
N THR A 77 15.00 4.97 -13.49
CA THR A 77 16.05 5.56 -14.33
C THR A 77 16.84 4.45 -14.99
N GLU A 78 16.87 4.46 -16.32
CA GLU A 78 17.53 3.44 -17.14
C GLU A 78 18.20 4.08 -18.35
N MET A 79 19.23 3.40 -18.85
CA MET A 79 19.92 3.76 -20.08
C MET A 79 19.83 2.59 -21.06
N LYS A 80 19.55 2.91 -22.33
CA LYS A 80 19.53 1.97 -23.44
C LYS A 80 20.44 2.49 -24.55
N VAL A 81 21.41 1.68 -24.94
CA VAL A 81 22.26 1.95 -26.11
C VAL A 81 21.59 1.37 -27.34
N ASP A 82 21.58 2.09 -28.47
CA ASP A 82 21.03 1.54 -29.72
C ASP A 82 21.78 0.26 -30.11
N PRO A 83 21.10 -0.89 -30.29
CA PRO A 83 21.73 -2.15 -30.68
C PRO A 83 22.51 -2.08 -32.00
N ARG A 84 22.22 -1.10 -32.86
CA ARG A 84 22.89 -0.85 -34.13
C ARG A 84 24.13 0.05 -33.98
N ALA A 85 24.59 0.28 -32.75
CA ALA A 85 25.79 1.07 -32.50
C ALA A 85 27.01 0.42 -33.16
N ILE A 86 27.74 1.21 -33.93
CA ILE A 86 28.89 0.77 -34.73
C ILE A 86 30.16 0.97 -33.91
N ALA A 87 31.04 -0.02 -33.82
CA ALA A 87 32.27 0.08 -33.04
C ALA A 87 33.17 1.25 -33.49
N LEU A 88 33.95 1.81 -32.56
CA LEU A 88 34.97 2.81 -32.89
C LEU A 88 35.95 2.28 -33.97
N ARG A 89 36.50 3.20 -34.77
CA ARG A 89 37.45 2.93 -35.89
C ARG A 89 36.87 2.20 -37.09
N SER A 90 35.66 1.65 -37.01
CA SER A 90 34.97 1.07 -38.16
C SER A 90 34.53 2.16 -39.16
N ILE A 91 34.15 1.77 -40.38
CA ILE A 91 33.57 2.69 -41.36
C ILE A 91 32.05 2.69 -41.20
N ASP A 92 31.47 3.88 -41.01
CA ASP A 92 30.01 4.04 -41.05
C ASP A 92 29.53 3.86 -42.49
N PRO A 93 28.67 2.85 -42.78
CA PRO A 93 28.23 2.54 -44.13
C PRO A 93 27.41 3.67 -44.78
N ARG A 94 26.83 4.60 -43.99
CA ARG A 94 26.01 5.70 -44.49
C ARG A 94 26.85 6.89 -44.94
N SER A 95 27.90 7.20 -44.20
CA SER A 95 28.76 8.37 -44.43
C SER A 95 30.11 8.03 -45.07
N ASN A 96 30.41 6.73 -45.24
CA ASN A 96 31.69 6.19 -45.70
C ASN A 96 32.89 6.83 -44.98
N SER A 97 32.73 7.09 -43.68
CA SER A 97 33.71 7.79 -42.84
C SER A 97 34.01 6.99 -41.57
N PRO A 98 35.22 7.09 -41.00
CA PRO A 98 35.55 6.41 -39.75
C PRO A 98 34.66 6.86 -38.59
N VAL A 99 34.19 5.90 -37.79
CA VAL A 99 33.42 6.14 -36.57
C VAL A 99 34.36 6.61 -35.46
N GLN A 100 34.13 7.84 -35.01
CA GLN A 100 34.94 8.49 -33.97
C GLN A 100 34.23 8.64 -32.61
N VAL A 101 32.94 8.26 -32.52
CA VAL A 101 32.14 8.32 -31.29
C VAL A 101 31.41 6.99 -31.13
N TYR A 102 31.44 6.43 -29.94
CA TYR A 102 30.64 5.28 -29.55
C TYR A 102 30.01 5.48 -28.17
N PRO A 103 28.77 5.05 -27.95
CA PRO A 103 27.79 4.70 -28.98
C PRO A 103 27.32 5.93 -29.76
N GLN A 104 26.72 5.72 -30.94
CA GLN A 104 26.18 6.82 -31.75
C GLN A 104 24.81 7.27 -31.28
N GLN A 105 24.09 6.43 -30.52
CA GLN A 105 22.79 6.74 -29.98
C GLN A 105 22.58 6.07 -28.62
N VAL A 106 22.14 6.86 -27.65
CA VAL A 106 21.76 6.43 -26.31
C VAL A 106 20.43 7.08 -25.95
N GLU A 107 19.52 6.31 -25.38
CA GLU A 107 18.33 6.80 -24.71
C GLU A 107 18.50 6.66 -23.20
N VAL A 108 18.23 7.73 -22.45
CA VAL A 108 18.21 7.74 -20.99
C VAL A 108 16.82 8.12 -20.55
N LYS A 109 16.12 7.21 -19.87
CA LYS A 109 14.90 7.53 -19.14
C LYS A 109 15.29 7.89 -17.73
N ILE A 110 14.88 9.05 -17.23
CA ILE A 110 15.38 9.56 -15.94
C ILE A 110 14.28 10.23 -15.13
N LYS A 111 14.24 9.92 -13.82
CA LYS A 111 13.35 10.56 -12.86
C LYS A 111 13.94 11.88 -12.37
N GLU A 112 13.07 12.79 -11.94
CA GLU A 112 13.48 14.06 -11.36
C GLU A 112 14.31 13.83 -10.09
N GLY A 113 15.39 14.59 -9.93
CA GLY A 113 16.34 14.46 -8.82
C GLY A 113 17.42 13.38 -9.04
N GLU A 114 17.18 12.38 -9.89
CA GLU A 114 18.15 11.32 -10.16
C GLU A 114 19.24 11.74 -11.13
N SER A 115 20.34 10.97 -11.14
CA SER A 115 21.46 11.15 -12.04
C SER A 115 21.91 9.81 -12.62
N MET A 116 22.30 9.80 -13.90
CA MET A 116 22.77 8.62 -14.63
C MET A 116 24.10 8.94 -15.33
N ASP A 117 25.08 8.04 -15.17
CA ASP A 117 26.37 8.12 -15.83
C ASP A 117 26.29 7.42 -17.19
N VAL A 118 26.41 8.17 -18.29
CA VAL A 118 26.36 7.66 -19.67
C VAL A 118 27.78 7.58 -20.24
N PRO A 119 28.31 6.38 -20.52
CA PRO A 119 29.65 6.22 -21.07
C PRO A 119 29.67 6.46 -22.58
N PHE A 120 30.59 7.31 -23.00
CA PHE A 120 30.99 7.52 -24.39
C PHE A 120 32.48 7.21 -24.55
N LYS A 121 32.85 6.81 -25.77
CA LYS A 121 34.22 6.67 -26.20
C LYS A 121 34.45 7.51 -27.44
N PHE A 122 35.54 8.25 -27.45
CA PHE A 122 35.91 9.12 -28.56
C PHE A 122 37.27 8.74 -29.12
N LEU A 123 37.39 8.75 -30.45
CA LEU A 123 38.68 8.62 -31.13
C LEU A 123 39.20 10.01 -31.50
N HIS A 124 40.25 10.45 -30.80
CA HIS A 124 40.89 11.72 -31.08
C HIS A 124 41.59 11.71 -32.44
N LYS A 125 41.52 12.83 -33.15
CA LYS A 125 42.23 13.03 -34.42
C LYS A 125 42.91 14.39 -34.41
N GLU A 126 44.24 14.39 -34.51
CA GLU A 126 45.07 15.58 -34.34
C GLU A 126 45.01 16.49 -35.58
N THR A 127 44.59 15.97 -36.73
CA THR A 127 44.42 16.76 -37.97
C THR A 127 43.01 16.61 -38.53
N SER A 128 42.29 17.72 -38.58
CA SER A 128 40.99 17.81 -39.25
C SER A 128 40.92 19.07 -40.10
N GLY A 129 40.66 18.92 -41.40
CA GLY A 129 40.53 20.05 -42.34
C GLY A 129 41.79 20.91 -42.52
N GLY A 130 42.98 20.40 -42.19
CA GLY A 130 44.25 21.13 -42.28
C GLY A 130 44.64 21.92 -41.02
N ALA A 131 43.79 21.94 -39.99
CA ALA A 131 44.11 22.51 -38.67
C ALA A 131 44.67 21.44 -37.72
N GLN A 132 45.70 21.80 -36.93
CA GLN A 132 46.22 20.96 -35.85
C GLN A 132 45.36 21.12 -34.59
N ILE A 133 44.73 20.03 -34.16
CA ILE A 133 43.87 19.94 -32.99
C ILE A 133 44.61 19.13 -31.94
N LYS A 134 45.39 19.80 -31.09
CA LYS A 134 46.20 19.13 -30.05
C LYS A 134 45.41 18.76 -28.80
N ASP A 135 44.26 19.41 -28.61
CA ASP A 135 43.42 19.25 -27.43
C ASP A 135 42.13 18.55 -27.83
N PHE A 136 41.65 17.65 -26.98
CA PHE A 136 40.31 17.10 -27.12
C PHE A 136 39.30 18.00 -26.41
N GLN A 137 38.23 18.37 -27.11
CA GLN A 137 37.15 19.19 -26.55
C GLN A 137 35.79 18.63 -26.95
N ILE A 138 34.93 18.42 -25.95
CA ILE A 138 33.56 17.96 -26.14
C ILE A 138 32.69 19.14 -26.58
N MET A 139 31.82 18.90 -27.56
CA MET A 139 30.80 19.82 -28.02
C MET A 139 29.41 19.22 -27.82
N THR A 140 28.45 20.06 -27.46
CA THR A 140 27.04 19.65 -27.33
C THR A 140 26.10 20.62 -28.04
N SER A 141 24.92 20.15 -28.44
CA SER A 141 23.81 21.05 -28.79
C SER A 141 23.38 21.89 -27.57
N ASN A 142 22.59 22.93 -27.81
CA ASN A 142 21.97 23.71 -26.74
C ASN A 142 20.76 22.95 -26.17
N PHE A 143 20.73 22.79 -24.85
CA PHE A 143 19.64 22.17 -24.10
C PHE A 143 19.26 22.98 -22.85
N SER A 144 19.63 24.26 -22.83
CA SER A 144 19.30 25.17 -21.72
C SER A 144 17.78 25.31 -21.55
N GLY A 145 17.30 25.36 -20.31
CA GLY A 145 15.86 25.50 -20.01
C GLY A 145 15.04 24.22 -20.12
N THR A 146 15.66 23.07 -20.42
CA THR A 146 14.97 21.77 -20.49
C THR A 146 14.86 21.06 -19.14
N GLY A 147 15.50 21.60 -18.09
CA GLY A 147 15.61 20.92 -16.79
C GLY A 147 16.65 19.79 -16.76
N VAL A 148 17.38 19.57 -17.86
CA VAL A 148 18.47 18.59 -17.92
C VAL A 148 19.82 19.27 -17.71
N GLN A 149 20.60 18.75 -16.77
CA GLN A 149 21.99 19.11 -16.54
C GLN A 149 22.90 17.97 -17.02
N VAL A 150 23.94 18.31 -17.78
CA VAL A 150 24.94 17.35 -18.25
C VAL A 150 26.34 17.85 -17.93
N ASP A 151 27.00 17.16 -17.01
CA ASP A 151 28.40 17.37 -16.66
C ASP A 151 29.26 16.27 -17.26
N PHE A 152 30.51 16.58 -17.62
CA PHE A 152 31.40 15.61 -18.27
C PHE A 152 32.60 15.29 -17.40
N VAL A 153 32.92 14.00 -17.32
CA VAL A 153 34.17 13.49 -16.75
C VAL A 153 34.96 12.80 -17.85
N ILE A 154 36.16 13.29 -18.13
CA ILE A 154 37.04 12.74 -19.16
C ILE A 154 38.16 11.97 -18.47
N ASP A 155 38.48 10.77 -18.95
CA ASP A 155 39.74 10.10 -18.61
C ASP A 155 40.87 10.69 -19.46
N CYS A 156 41.63 11.59 -18.86
CA CYS A 156 42.78 12.25 -19.45
C CYS A 156 44.06 11.59 -18.97
N HIS A 157 44.72 10.83 -19.83
CA HIS A 157 46.02 10.20 -19.52
C HIS A 157 45.95 9.28 -18.28
N GLY A 158 44.83 8.55 -18.11
CA GLY A 158 44.58 7.67 -16.95
C GLY A 158 44.02 8.40 -15.72
N LYS A 159 43.78 9.71 -15.81
CA LYS A 159 43.24 10.52 -14.72
C LYS A 159 41.86 11.07 -15.10
N LYS A 160 40.86 10.75 -14.28
CA LYS A 160 39.51 11.32 -14.41
C LYS A 160 39.51 12.80 -14.03
N VAL A 161 39.07 13.66 -14.95
CA VAL A 161 38.92 15.10 -14.76
C VAL A 161 37.50 15.54 -15.09
N SER A 162 36.88 16.32 -14.19
CA SER A 162 35.56 16.92 -14.43
C SER A 162 35.72 18.17 -15.30
N ALA A 163 35.79 17.96 -16.61
CA ALA A 163 36.04 19.00 -17.60
C ALA A 163 35.43 18.62 -18.95
N LYS A 164 35.27 19.62 -19.84
CA LYS A 164 34.92 19.40 -21.25
C LYS A 164 36.14 19.36 -22.17
N LYS A 165 37.35 19.57 -21.64
CA LYS A 165 38.60 19.68 -22.39
C LYS A 165 39.68 18.79 -21.78
N CYS A 166 40.45 18.13 -22.63
CA CYS A 166 41.65 17.37 -22.30
C CYS A 166 42.82 17.90 -23.14
N GLU A 167 43.91 18.33 -22.50
CA GLU A 167 45.02 18.95 -23.21
C GLU A 167 46.05 17.94 -23.72
N LYS A 168 46.66 18.26 -24.87
CA LYS A 168 47.78 17.50 -25.46
C LYS A 168 47.44 16.00 -25.62
N VAL A 169 46.36 15.72 -26.34
CA VAL A 169 45.92 14.36 -26.63
C VAL A 169 46.59 13.89 -27.92
N PRO A 170 47.32 12.75 -27.92
CA PRO A 170 47.93 12.22 -29.14
C PRO A 170 46.91 11.73 -30.18
N ASP A 171 47.25 11.81 -31.47
CA ASP A 171 46.43 11.26 -32.55
C ASP A 171 46.09 9.78 -32.33
N GLY A 172 44.85 9.40 -32.65
CA GLY A 172 44.38 8.02 -32.55
C GLY A 172 44.14 7.51 -31.12
N THR A 173 44.28 8.38 -30.11
CA THR A 173 43.95 8.05 -28.71
C THR A 173 42.45 7.80 -28.55
N GLU A 174 42.10 6.72 -27.85
CA GLU A 174 40.74 6.45 -27.41
C GLU A 174 40.53 7.08 -26.03
N LEU A 175 39.61 8.05 -25.95
CA LEU A 175 39.24 8.73 -24.71
C LEU A 175 37.94 8.16 -24.17
N SER A 176 37.95 7.78 -22.89
CA SER A 176 36.72 7.43 -22.17
C SER A 176 36.11 8.68 -21.55
N VAL A 177 34.85 8.93 -21.84
CA VAL A 177 34.10 10.10 -21.39
C VAL A 177 32.82 9.63 -20.71
N ILE A 178 32.52 10.17 -19.53
CA ILE A 178 31.26 9.92 -18.83
C ILE A 178 30.46 11.21 -18.86
N ALA A 179 29.28 11.17 -19.47
CA ALA A 179 28.29 12.23 -19.36
C ALA A 179 27.40 11.94 -18.15
N LYS A 180 27.52 12.75 -17.10
CA LYS A 180 26.70 12.71 -15.90
C LYS A 180 25.41 13.48 -16.17
N VAL A 181 24.35 12.76 -16.52
CA VAL A 181 23.03 13.32 -16.85
C VAL A 181 22.22 13.40 -15.57
N LYS A 182 21.73 14.59 -15.22
CA LYS A 182 20.82 14.82 -14.08
C LYS A 182 19.57 15.54 -14.55
N LEU A 183 18.41 15.09 -14.11
CA LEU A 183 17.15 15.80 -14.32
C LEU A 183 16.86 16.64 -13.08
N THR A 184 16.93 17.97 -13.20
CA THR A 184 16.72 18.89 -12.08
C THR A 184 15.27 19.32 -11.92
N ALA A 185 14.51 19.33 -13.02
CA ALA A 185 13.09 19.65 -13.02
C ALA A 185 12.41 19.06 -14.26
N CYS A 186 11.16 18.65 -14.10
CA CYS A 186 10.28 18.36 -15.22
C CYS A 186 9.87 19.65 -15.95
N SER A 187 10.50 19.94 -17.09
CA SER A 187 10.07 21.02 -17.98
C SER A 187 8.80 20.63 -18.75
N SER A 188 7.98 21.60 -19.16
CA SER A 188 6.71 21.38 -19.90
C SER A 188 6.89 20.74 -21.28
N SER A 189 8.13 20.47 -21.71
CA SER A 189 8.44 19.79 -22.96
C SER A 189 7.91 18.36 -22.94
N THR A 190 7.00 18.05 -23.86
CA THR A 190 6.49 16.70 -24.06
C THR A 190 7.47 15.89 -24.91
N GLY A 191 8.07 14.84 -24.32
CA GLY A 191 8.91 13.88 -25.05
C GLY A 191 10.41 13.94 -24.72
N SER A 192 11.21 13.23 -25.50
CA SER A 192 12.65 13.10 -25.32
C SER A 192 13.39 14.34 -25.82
N ILE A 193 14.36 14.81 -25.02
CA ILE A 193 15.24 15.94 -25.33
C ILE A 193 16.48 15.41 -26.06
N PRO A 194 16.67 15.73 -27.36
CA PRO A 194 17.85 15.29 -28.09
C PRO A 194 19.05 16.21 -27.81
N ILE A 195 20.11 15.63 -27.26
CA ILE A 195 21.40 16.29 -27.02
C ILE A 195 22.42 15.65 -27.95
N THR A 196 22.99 16.44 -28.87
CA THR A 196 24.14 15.95 -29.64
C THR A 196 25.38 16.01 -28.78
N VAL A 197 26.22 14.98 -28.82
CA VAL A 197 27.50 14.90 -28.10
C VAL A 197 28.58 14.58 -29.13
N GLY A 198 29.41 15.57 -29.45
CA GLY A 198 30.49 15.44 -30.41
C GLY A 198 31.83 15.84 -29.81
N ALA A 199 32.89 15.74 -30.61
CA ALA A 199 34.20 16.27 -30.29
C ALA A 199 34.65 17.25 -31.37
N TYR A 200 35.34 18.31 -30.98
CA TYR A 200 35.86 19.29 -31.92
C TYR A 200 36.76 18.62 -32.98
N GLY A 201 36.45 18.86 -34.25
CA GLY A 201 37.17 18.28 -35.39
C GLY A 201 36.80 16.83 -35.75
N ALA A 202 35.97 16.15 -34.94
CA ALA A 202 35.41 14.85 -35.28
C ALA A 202 34.21 15.00 -36.22
N ARG A 203 34.04 14.05 -37.15
CA ARG A 203 32.87 14.02 -38.05
C ARG A 203 31.70 13.24 -37.46
N SER A 204 31.98 12.21 -36.66
CA SER A 204 30.95 11.45 -35.98
C SER A 204 30.40 12.23 -34.80
N ILE A 205 29.08 12.12 -34.59
CA ILE A 205 28.38 12.67 -33.43
C ILE A 205 27.61 11.55 -32.74
N GLY A 206 27.52 11.62 -31.42
CA GLY A 206 26.58 10.82 -30.62
C GLY A 206 25.27 11.58 -30.42
N ALA A 207 24.16 10.86 -30.37
CA ALA A 207 22.86 11.38 -30.00
C ALA A 207 22.48 10.83 -28.62
N LEU A 208 22.31 11.71 -27.64
CA LEU A 208 21.82 11.40 -26.31
C LEU A 208 20.37 11.88 -26.20
N TYR A 209 19.42 10.95 -26.16
CA TYR A 209 18.01 11.24 -25.95
C TYR A 209 17.70 11.13 -24.46
N VAL A 210 17.42 12.26 -23.80
CA VAL A 210 17.02 12.27 -22.39
C VAL A 210 15.50 12.34 -22.32
N SER A 211 14.86 11.28 -21.83
CA SER A 211 13.41 11.11 -21.69
C SER A 211 13.00 11.33 -20.23
N PRO A 212 12.44 12.49 -19.86
CA PRO A 212 12.01 12.76 -18.49
C PRO A 212 10.82 11.88 -18.08
N LEU A 213 10.91 11.21 -16.93
CA LEU A 213 9.86 10.38 -16.36
C LEU A 213 8.94 11.21 -15.44
N CYS A 214 8.20 12.14 -16.04
CA CYS A 214 7.42 13.17 -15.35
C CYS A 214 5.92 12.87 -15.21
N GLY A 215 5.45 11.72 -15.69
CA GLY A 215 4.04 11.35 -15.62
C GLY A 215 3.83 9.87 -15.95
N CYS A 216 2.59 9.43 -15.86
CA CYS A 216 2.23 8.08 -16.22
C CYS A 216 1.66 8.00 -17.63
N GLU A 217 2.03 6.97 -18.36
CA GLU A 217 1.54 6.78 -19.72
C GLU A 217 0.01 6.61 -19.76
N CYS A 218 -0.57 6.01 -18.71
CA CYS A 218 -2.01 5.84 -18.53
C CYS A 218 -2.79 7.13 -18.19
N GLU A 219 -2.12 8.25 -17.95
CA GLU A 219 -2.76 9.57 -17.76
C GLU A 219 -2.90 10.34 -19.08
N ARG A 220 -2.31 9.81 -20.15
CA ARG A 220 -2.46 10.41 -21.48
C ARG A 220 -3.91 10.30 -21.93
N PHE A 221 -4.43 11.35 -22.55
CA PHE A 221 -5.82 11.44 -22.98
C PHE A 221 -6.31 10.26 -23.84
N ASN A 222 -5.43 9.65 -24.63
CA ASN A 222 -5.75 8.49 -25.46
C ASN A 222 -5.79 7.15 -24.70
N GLN A 223 -5.34 7.12 -23.44
CA GLN A 223 -5.39 5.97 -22.55
C GLN A 223 -6.53 6.06 -21.53
N ILE A 224 -7.24 7.20 -21.48
CA ILE A 224 -8.35 7.40 -20.57
C ILE A 224 -9.58 6.65 -21.09
N GLU A 225 -10.09 5.73 -20.28
CA GLU A 225 -11.35 5.04 -20.56
C GLU A 225 -12.52 5.91 -20.06
N LYS A 226 -13.18 6.58 -21.01
CA LYS A 226 -14.28 7.49 -20.69
C LYS A 226 -15.55 6.73 -20.35
N ASN A 227 -16.30 7.22 -19.37
CA ASN A 227 -17.55 6.60 -18.90
C ASN A 227 -17.37 5.10 -18.65
N SER A 228 -16.30 4.74 -17.95
CA SER A 228 -15.92 3.34 -17.75
C SER A 228 -17.02 2.60 -16.98
N PRO A 229 -17.37 1.36 -17.38
CA PRO A 229 -18.26 0.50 -16.60
C PRO A 229 -17.75 0.22 -15.19
N LEU A 230 -16.43 0.23 -14.99
CA LEU A 230 -15.79 0.08 -13.67
C LEU A 230 -16.05 1.29 -12.76
N CYS A 231 -16.34 2.44 -13.37
CA CYS A 231 -16.77 3.66 -12.70
C CYS A 231 -18.29 3.86 -12.82
N TYR A 232 -19.06 2.77 -12.92
CA TYR A 232 -20.53 2.77 -13.07
C TYR A 232 -21.05 3.64 -14.23
N SER A 233 -20.24 3.81 -15.29
CA SER A 233 -20.50 4.71 -16.42
C SER A 233 -20.71 6.19 -16.03
N HIS A 234 -20.31 6.55 -14.80
CA HIS A 234 -20.45 7.86 -14.18
C HIS A 234 -19.10 8.52 -13.89
N GLY A 235 -18.03 8.01 -14.50
CA GLY A 235 -16.69 8.55 -14.37
C GLY A 235 -15.75 8.02 -15.44
N ASN A 236 -14.59 8.66 -15.54
CA ASN A 236 -13.51 8.20 -16.39
C ASN A 236 -12.53 7.36 -15.56
N LEU A 237 -12.04 6.25 -16.10
CA LEU A 237 -11.01 5.46 -15.46
C LEU A 237 -9.63 5.93 -15.94
N ILE A 238 -8.83 6.44 -15.01
CA ILE A 238 -7.51 7.01 -15.28
C ILE A 238 -6.49 6.32 -14.38
N CYS A 239 -5.56 5.56 -14.97
CA CYS A 239 -4.57 4.76 -14.23
C CYS A 239 -5.16 3.91 -13.10
N GLY A 240 -6.32 3.31 -13.32
CA GLY A 240 -7.03 2.47 -12.34
C GLY A 240 -7.87 3.24 -11.33
N LYS A 241 -7.81 4.58 -11.26
CA LYS A 241 -8.67 5.40 -10.38
C LYS A 241 -9.84 5.97 -11.17
N CYS A 242 -11.03 5.99 -10.59
CA CYS A 242 -12.17 6.70 -11.16
C CYS A 242 -12.11 8.20 -10.87
N GLU A 243 -12.31 9.00 -11.92
CA GLU A 243 -12.61 10.43 -11.84
C GLU A 243 -14.11 10.60 -12.10
N CYS A 244 -14.87 10.85 -11.05
CA CYS A 244 -16.32 10.89 -11.10
C CYS A 244 -16.84 12.17 -11.75
N GLN A 245 -17.95 12.04 -12.47
CA GLN A 245 -18.73 13.16 -12.97
C GLN A 245 -19.37 13.94 -11.82
N GLU A 246 -19.81 15.16 -12.10
CA GLU A 246 -20.52 16.01 -11.15
C GLU A 246 -21.75 15.30 -10.55
N GLY A 247 -21.94 15.43 -9.23
CA GLY A 247 -23.04 14.77 -8.50
C GLY A 247 -22.81 13.29 -8.16
N ARG A 248 -21.66 12.72 -8.53
CA ARG A 248 -21.27 11.33 -8.24
C ARG A 248 -20.01 11.27 -7.37
N GLY A 249 -19.91 10.26 -6.52
CA GLY A 249 -18.73 10.01 -5.68
C GLY A 249 -18.60 8.54 -5.28
N GLY A 250 -17.67 8.28 -4.38
CA GLY A 250 -17.22 6.94 -4.04
C GLY A 250 -16.10 6.47 -4.96
N HIS A 251 -15.41 5.40 -4.54
CA HIS A 251 -14.24 4.87 -5.26
C HIS A 251 -14.56 4.52 -6.73
N ASN A 252 -15.79 4.09 -7.01
CA ASN A 252 -16.25 3.68 -8.34
C ASN A 252 -17.37 4.58 -8.89
N CYS A 253 -17.59 5.77 -8.33
CA CYS A 253 -18.66 6.69 -8.75
C CYS A 253 -20.09 6.12 -8.63
N ASP A 254 -20.30 5.15 -7.74
CA ASP A 254 -21.56 4.48 -7.48
C ASP A 254 -22.50 5.29 -6.57
N CYS A 255 -21.97 6.26 -5.82
CA CYS A 255 -22.73 7.03 -4.85
C CYS A 255 -23.30 8.33 -5.47
N PRO A 256 -24.63 8.53 -5.52
CA PRO A 256 -25.23 9.84 -5.81
C PRO A 256 -25.04 10.77 -4.60
N LEU A 257 -24.31 11.87 -4.77
CA LEU A 257 -23.94 12.78 -3.66
C LEU A 257 -25.16 13.38 -2.94
N SER A 258 -26.22 13.68 -3.69
CA SER A 258 -27.47 14.24 -3.17
C SER A 258 -28.17 13.38 -2.12
N LEU A 259 -28.02 12.05 -2.18
CA LEU A 259 -28.62 11.13 -1.20
C LEU A 259 -27.92 11.17 0.16
N TYR A 260 -26.67 11.63 0.20
CA TYR A 260 -25.83 11.65 1.40
C TYR A 260 -25.61 13.06 1.96
N ASN A 261 -26.32 14.05 1.41
CA ASN A 261 -26.25 15.46 1.80
C ASN A 261 -24.81 16.00 1.76
N VAL A 262 -24.13 15.80 0.63
CA VAL A 262 -22.79 16.31 0.35
C VAL A 262 -22.74 16.84 -1.07
N ASP A 263 -21.84 17.78 -1.33
CA ASP A 263 -21.69 18.42 -2.65
C ASP A 263 -20.45 17.93 -3.41
N SER A 264 -19.57 17.18 -2.75
CA SER A 264 -18.36 16.62 -3.37
C SER A 264 -18.00 15.21 -2.89
N ASP A 265 -17.24 14.48 -3.72
CA ASP A 265 -16.65 13.19 -3.35
C ASP A 265 -15.69 13.30 -2.14
N ALA A 266 -15.00 14.43 -2.02
CA ALA A 266 -14.12 14.71 -0.89
C ALA A 266 -14.89 14.78 0.43
N GLU A 267 -16.04 15.48 0.46
CA GLU A 267 -16.93 15.53 1.62
C GLU A 267 -17.54 14.17 1.94
N LEU A 268 -17.91 13.40 0.90
CA LEU A 268 -18.41 12.04 1.07
C LEU A 268 -17.36 11.16 1.76
N THR A 269 -16.10 11.27 1.34
CA THR A 269 -14.97 10.54 1.94
C THR A 269 -14.67 11.06 3.35
N ASP A 270 -14.83 12.35 3.63
CA ASP A 270 -14.57 12.94 4.94
C ASP A 270 -15.54 12.45 6.03
N LYS A 271 -16.77 12.05 5.67
CA LYS A 271 -17.69 11.37 6.61
C LYS A 271 -17.12 10.08 7.21
N CYS A 272 -16.11 9.49 6.56
CA CYS A 272 -15.38 8.30 7.02
C CYS A 272 -14.10 8.63 7.80
N ARG A 273 -13.83 9.91 8.09
CA ARG A 273 -12.70 10.35 8.93
C ARG A 273 -13.23 10.80 10.29
N GLU A 274 -12.51 10.42 11.34
CA GLU A 274 -12.88 10.80 12.71
C GLU A 274 -12.66 12.30 12.98
N TYR A 275 -11.59 12.85 12.39
CA TYR A 275 -11.26 14.27 12.42
C TYR A 275 -10.52 14.65 11.13
N PRO A 276 -10.45 15.95 10.77
CA PRO A 276 -9.77 16.39 9.55
C PRO A 276 -8.32 15.89 9.49
N GLY A 277 -7.98 15.17 8.41
CA GLY A 277 -6.66 14.56 8.22
C GLY A 277 -6.46 13.18 8.87
N ALA A 278 -7.41 12.67 9.65
CA ALA A 278 -7.37 11.29 10.15
C ALA A 278 -7.43 10.29 8.99
N PRO A 279 -6.82 9.09 9.09
CA PRO A 279 -6.99 8.04 8.10
C PRO A 279 -8.47 7.72 7.82
N VAL A 280 -8.80 7.42 6.56
CA VAL A 280 -10.16 6.97 6.20
C VAL A 280 -10.40 5.64 6.91
N CYS A 281 -11.49 5.56 7.67
CA CYS A 281 -11.86 4.38 8.45
C CYS A 281 -10.72 3.87 9.33
N GLY A 282 -9.97 4.79 9.95
CA GLY A 282 -8.87 4.45 10.86
C GLY A 282 -7.71 3.71 10.17
N GLY A 283 -7.75 3.52 8.85
CA GLY A 283 -6.83 2.66 8.11
C GLY A 283 -7.20 1.17 8.10
N HIS A 284 -8.35 0.78 8.69
CA HIS A 284 -8.77 -0.60 8.89
C HIS A 284 -10.12 -0.93 8.24
N GLY A 285 -10.49 -0.20 7.19
CA GLY A 285 -11.74 -0.40 6.48
C GLY A 285 -11.84 0.38 5.17
N GLU A 286 -12.91 0.12 4.43
CA GLU A 286 -13.27 0.80 3.20
C GLU A 286 -14.40 1.81 3.44
N CYS A 287 -14.28 3.02 2.88
CA CYS A 287 -15.38 3.99 2.90
C CYS A 287 -16.34 3.70 1.74
N LYS A 288 -17.56 3.27 2.05
CA LYS A 288 -18.66 3.07 1.09
C LYS A 288 -19.70 4.16 1.29
N CYS A 289 -19.80 5.08 0.33
CA CYS A 289 -20.73 6.21 0.35
C CYS A 289 -20.81 6.97 1.70
N GLY A 290 -19.67 7.26 2.32
CA GLY A 290 -19.60 8.00 3.58
C GLY A 290 -19.82 7.16 4.85
N GLN A 291 -19.81 5.83 4.74
CA GLN A 291 -19.84 4.91 5.87
C GLN A 291 -18.67 3.93 5.81
N CYS A 292 -18.05 3.65 6.96
CA CYS A 292 -16.95 2.71 7.03
C CYS A 292 -17.42 1.25 7.10
N VAL A 293 -16.84 0.42 6.26
CA VAL A 293 -16.95 -1.03 6.28
C VAL A 293 -15.61 -1.59 6.75
N CYS A 294 -15.56 -2.10 7.98
CA CYS A 294 -14.31 -2.57 8.60
C CYS A 294 -13.86 -3.90 7.99
N GLU A 295 -12.54 -4.07 7.84
CA GLU A 295 -11.94 -5.22 7.16
C GLU A 295 -11.96 -6.50 8.02
N ASN A 296 -11.87 -6.36 9.35
CA ASN A 296 -11.84 -7.47 10.30
C ASN A 296 -12.98 -7.33 11.34
N PRO A 297 -13.63 -8.42 11.78
CA PRO A 297 -14.58 -8.37 12.88
C PRO A 297 -14.04 -7.82 14.21
N THR A 298 -12.71 -7.83 14.43
CA THR A 298 -12.10 -7.27 15.64
C THR A 298 -11.98 -5.75 15.60
N THR A 299 -11.96 -5.13 14.42
CA THR A 299 -11.94 -3.67 14.27
C THR A 299 -13.36 -3.15 14.11
N THR A 300 -13.88 -2.49 15.13
CA THR A 300 -15.28 -2.04 15.19
C THR A 300 -15.39 -0.53 15.37
N GLY A 301 -16.62 -0.03 15.43
CA GLY A 301 -16.94 1.39 15.60
C GLY A 301 -17.13 2.14 14.28
N LYS A 302 -17.64 3.36 14.36
CA LYS A 302 -18.03 4.20 13.21
C LYS A 302 -16.88 4.41 12.21
N PHE A 303 -15.65 4.42 12.69
CA PHE A 303 -14.45 4.67 11.89
C PHE A 303 -13.47 3.50 11.89
N CYS A 304 -13.87 2.30 12.32
CA CYS A 304 -13.00 1.11 12.40
C CYS A 304 -11.70 1.30 13.23
N SER A 305 -11.67 2.28 14.12
CA SER A 305 -10.51 2.58 14.98
C SER A 305 -10.48 1.78 16.29
N CYS A 306 -11.55 1.05 16.63
CA CYS A 306 -11.60 0.29 17.89
C CYS A 306 -11.08 -1.14 17.67
N GLU A 307 -9.90 -1.50 18.17
CA GLU A 307 -9.46 -2.91 18.25
C GLU A 307 -10.16 -3.63 19.41
N ASN A 308 -10.71 -4.82 19.15
CA ASN A 308 -11.40 -5.67 20.13
C ASN A 308 -12.60 -5.00 20.82
N GLY A 309 -13.27 -4.07 20.13
CA GLY A 309 -14.39 -3.29 20.66
C GLY A 309 -15.72 -4.06 20.80
N VAL A 310 -15.69 -5.32 21.21
CA VAL A 310 -16.89 -6.14 21.44
C VAL A 310 -17.38 -5.93 22.87
N CYS A 311 -18.52 -5.27 23.03
CA CYS A 311 -19.11 -5.09 24.36
C CYS A 311 -19.75 -6.39 24.88
N PRO A 312 -19.81 -6.57 26.22
CA PRO A 312 -20.50 -7.69 26.84
C PRO A 312 -21.99 -7.72 26.43
N LYS A 313 -22.51 -8.93 26.26
CA LYS A 313 -23.94 -9.21 26.01
C LYS A 313 -24.51 -10.00 27.17
N GLY A 314 -25.77 -9.79 27.48
CA GLY A 314 -26.45 -10.58 28.51
C GLY A 314 -27.93 -10.29 28.64
N GLY A 315 -28.51 -10.73 29.76
CA GLY A 315 -29.94 -10.72 30.00
C GLY A 315 -30.71 -11.80 29.23
N PRO A 316 -32.04 -11.87 29.38
CA PRO A 316 -32.88 -12.91 28.79
C PRO A 316 -32.89 -12.91 27.25
N THR A 317 -32.57 -11.77 26.64
CA THR A 317 -32.60 -11.52 25.19
C THR A 317 -31.21 -11.43 24.55
N ASN A 318 -30.14 -11.66 25.32
CA ASN A 318 -28.74 -11.60 24.86
C ASN A 318 -28.36 -10.26 24.20
N GLN A 319 -28.82 -9.14 24.79
CA GLN A 319 -28.59 -7.79 24.27
C GLN A 319 -27.22 -7.25 24.69
N THR A 320 -26.60 -6.47 23.81
CA THR A 320 -25.35 -5.74 24.09
C THR A 320 -25.58 -4.74 25.23
N CYS A 321 -24.63 -4.69 26.18
CA CYS A 321 -24.75 -3.87 27.39
C CYS A 321 -26.05 -4.15 28.17
N PHE A 322 -26.49 -5.42 28.19
CA PHE A 322 -27.74 -5.89 28.80
C PHE A 322 -29.02 -5.14 28.31
N GLY A 323 -28.92 -4.37 27.22
CA GLY A 323 -30.01 -3.50 26.75
C GLY A 323 -30.18 -2.19 27.55
N HIS A 324 -29.24 -1.86 28.43
CA HIS A 324 -29.28 -0.70 29.34
C HIS A 324 -28.10 0.26 29.17
N GLY A 325 -27.52 0.29 27.97
CA GLY A 325 -26.39 1.14 27.67
C GLY A 325 -26.01 1.13 26.20
N VAL A 326 -25.17 2.09 25.84
CA VAL A 326 -24.61 2.21 24.50
C VAL A 326 -23.18 1.67 24.49
N CYS A 327 -22.89 0.74 23.59
CA CYS A 327 -21.54 0.21 23.41
C CYS A 327 -20.64 1.24 22.72
N GLN A 328 -19.53 1.61 23.35
CA GLN A 328 -18.52 2.50 22.80
C GLN A 328 -17.12 1.87 22.91
N CYS A 329 -16.57 1.41 21.78
CA CYS A 329 -15.28 0.71 21.68
C CYS A 329 -15.05 -0.37 22.77
N GLY A 330 -16.02 -1.28 22.98
CA GLY A 330 -15.88 -2.37 23.95
C GLY A 330 -16.25 -2.02 25.40
N VAL A 331 -16.58 -0.75 25.67
CA VAL A 331 -17.05 -0.28 26.97
C VAL A 331 -18.52 0.08 26.90
N CYS A 332 -19.33 -0.41 27.85
CA CYS A 332 -20.73 -0.03 27.94
C CYS A 332 -20.90 1.31 28.68
N GLN A 333 -21.42 2.30 27.98
CA GLN A 333 -21.91 3.55 28.56
C GLN A 333 -23.33 3.30 29.09
N CYS A 334 -23.46 3.02 30.38
CA CYS A 334 -24.76 2.70 30.97
C CYS A 334 -25.70 3.89 31.02
N GLU A 335 -26.98 3.63 30.79
CA GLU A 335 -28.06 4.60 31.00
C GLU A 335 -28.14 4.99 32.49
N GLU A 336 -28.69 6.17 32.77
CA GLU A 336 -28.90 6.61 34.15
C GLU A 336 -29.78 5.60 34.90
N GLY A 337 -29.31 5.16 36.07
CA GLY A 337 -29.98 4.10 36.82
C GLY A 337 -29.38 2.70 36.64
N TRP A 338 -28.33 2.54 35.83
CA TRP A 338 -27.64 1.26 35.58
C TRP A 338 -26.13 1.37 35.76
N THR A 339 -25.51 0.28 36.22
CA THR A 339 -24.09 0.19 36.59
C THR A 339 -23.48 -1.18 36.25
N ARG A 340 -22.18 -1.34 36.53
CA ARG A 340 -21.28 -2.44 36.12
C ARG A 340 -20.80 -2.31 34.68
N GLU A 341 -19.79 -3.09 34.33
CA GLU A 341 -19.14 -3.08 33.01
C GLU A 341 -20.09 -3.46 31.85
N ASP A 342 -21.17 -4.18 32.16
CA ASP A 342 -22.16 -4.68 31.21
C ASP A 342 -23.55 -4.04 31.36
N CYS A 343 -23.69 -3.05 32.24
CA CYS A 343 -24.96 -2.39 32.59
C CYS A 343 -26.05 -3.34 33.12
N SER A 344 -25.67 -4.49 33.68
CA SER A 344 -26.62 -5.47 34.22
C SER A 344 -27.27 -5.06 35.55
N CYS A 345 -26.73 -4.06 36.25
CA CYS A 345 -27.09 -3.79 37.64
C CYS A 345 -27.83 -2.45 37.79
N THR A 346 -29.11 -2.51 38.15
CA THR A 346 -29.88 -1.30 38.44
C THR A 346 -29.44 -0.66 39.77
N THR A 347 -29.38 0.68 39.80
CA THR A 347 -29.15 1.46 41.01
C THR A 347 -30.45 1.83 41.72
N GLN A 348 -31.60 1.52 41.12
CA GLN A 348 -32.90 1.76 41.74
C GLN A 348 -33.08 0.82 42.93
N THR A 349 -33.47 1.39 44.07
CA THR A 349 -33.67 0.66 45.33
C THR A 349 -35.14 0.43 45.66
N VAL A 350 -36.06 0.90 44.81
CA VAL A 350 -37.51 0.88 45.06
C VAL A 350 -38.04 -0.54 45.33
N THR A 351 -37.54 -1.54 44.60
CA THR A 351 -37.92 -2.95 44.75
C THR A 351 -37.42 -3.60 46.05
N CYS A 352 -36.48 -2.95 46.75
CA CYS A 352 -35.90 -3.42 48.00
C CYS A 352 -36.57 -2.81 49.23
N ILE A 353 -37.51 -1.87 49.07
CA ILE A 353 -38.11 -1.15 50.20
C ILE A 353 -39.38 -1.89 50.66
N GLU A 354 -39.45 -2.18 51.95
CA GLU A 354 -40.68 -2.62 52.61
C GLU A 354 -41.07 -1.62 53.70
N GLY A 355 -42.28 -1.04 53.56
CA GLY A 355 -42.70 0.10 54.36
C GLY A 355 -41.82 1.32 54.12
N THR A 356 -40.91 1.62 55.06
CA THR A 356 -39.94 2.72 54.97
C THR A 356 -38.49 2.26 55.09
N ARG A 357 -38.24 0.94 55.16
CA ARG A 357 -36.92 0.38 55.47
C ARG A 357 -36.37 -0.35 54.24
N LEU A 358 -35.11 -0.10 53.92
CA LEU A 358 -34.43 -0.76 52.80
C LEU A 358 -33.98 -2.15 53.26
N CYS A 359 -34.46 -3.19 52.60
CA CYS A 359 -34.22 -4.58 52.98
C CYS A 359 -34.52 -4.85 54.46
N SER A 360 -35.56 -4.18 55.00
CA SER A 360 -35.97 -4.25 56.40
C SER A 360 -34.84 -3.97 57.41
N ASP A 361 -33.76 -3.29 56.99
CA ASP A 361 -32.49 -3.12 57.71
C ASP A 361 -31.73 -4.43 58.07
N HIS A 362 -32.12 -5.54 57.44
CA HIS A 362 -31.55 -6.87 57.61
C HIS A 362 -30.80 -7.36 56.37
N GLY A 363 -30.40 -6.45 55.50
CA GLY A 363 -29.64 -6.78 54.29
C GLY A 363 -29.15 -5.55 53.55
N LYS A 364 -28.59 -5.79 52.37
CA LYS A 364 -28.15 -4.75 51.43
C LYS A 364 -28.87 -4.90 50.10
N CYS A 365 -29.31 -3.79 49.52
CA CYS A 365 -29.91 -3.81 48.19
C CYS A 365 -28.80 -3.83 47.13
N GLU A 366 -28.68 -4.92 46.39
CA GLU A 366 -27.74 -5.08 45.28
C GLU A 366 -28.51 -5.36 43.99
N CYS A 367 -28.32 -4.51 42.98
CA CYS A 367 -28.98 -4.61 41.67
C CYS A 367 -30.52 -4.76 41.75
N GLY A 368 -31.16 -4.02 42.66
CA GLY A 368 -32.61 -4.05 42.85
C GLY A 368 -33.14 -5.27 43.62
N ARG A 369 -32.27 -6.08 44.25
CA ARG A 369 -32.64 -7.22 45.09
C ARG A 369 -31.95 -7.15 46.45
N CYS A 370 -32.66 -7.50 47.51
CA CYS A 370 -32.05 -7.59 48.83
C CYS A 370 -31.20 -8.85 48.99
N VAL A 371 -29.96 -8.65 49.42
CA VAL A 371 -29.04 -9.67 49.92
C VAL A 371 -29.14 -9.63 51.44
N CYS A 372 -29.76 -10.65 52.03
CA CYS A 372 -30.05 -10.70 53.47
C CYS A 372 -28.83 -11.14 54.27
N ASN A 373 -28.74 -10.61 55.50
CA ASN A 373 -27.75 -11.05 56.48
C ASN A 373 -28.12 -12.44 57.03
N ASP A 374 -27.14 -13.15 57.59
CA ASP A 374 -27.36 -14.49 58.17
C ASP A 374 -28.53 -14.51 59.15
N GLY A 375 -29.42 -15.50 58.99
CA GLY A 375 -30.63 -15.66 59.79
C GLY A 375 -31.83 -14.83 59.30
N TRP A 376 -31.74 -14.15 58.15
CA TRP A 376 -32.86 -13.41 57.54
C TRP A 376 -33.10 -13.87 56.10
N THR A 377 -34.36 -13.91 55.70
CA THR A 377 -34.80 -14.40 54.38
C THR A 377 -35.99 -13.60 53.84
N GLY A 378 -36.41 -13.91 52.61
CA GLY A 378 -37.45 -13.21 51.87
C GLY A 378 -36.92 -12.10 50.94
N ALA A 379 -37.79 -11.58 50.07
CA ALA A 379 -37.41 -10.63 49.01
C ALA A 379 -36.86 -9.28 49.55
N THR A 380 -37.21 -8.95 50.78
CA THR A 380 -36.93 -7.70 51.50
C THR A 380 -36.30 -7.95 52.88
N CYS A 381 -35.86 -9.20 53.15
CA CYS A 381 -35.23 -9.62 54.40
C CYS A 381 -36.08 -9.42 55.66
N ALA A 382 -37.42 -9.48 55.54
CA ALA A 382 -38.32 -9.27 56.67
C ALA A 382 -38.57 -10.53 57.53
N ALA A 383 -38.18 -11.72 57.06
CA ALA A 383 -38.45 -12.97 57.76
C ALA A 383 -37.18 -13.51 58.44
N GLU A 384 -37.28 -13.92 59.71
CA GLU A 384 -36.21 -14.63 60.41
C GLU A 384 -36.17 -16.10 59.98
N GLU A 385 -34.98 -16.65 59.72
CA GLU A 385 -34.81 -18.08 59.51
C GLU A 385 -35.09 -18.84 60.82
N PRO A 386 -35.86 -19.94 60.79
CA PRO A 386 -36.08 -20.75 61.98
C PRO A 386 -34.75 -21.30 62.51
N THR A 387 -34.41 -20.97 63.76
CA THR A 387 -33.25 -21.56 64.44
C THR A 387 -33.52 -23.02 64.77
N GLU A 388 -33.17 -23.95 63.86
CA GLU A 388 -33.03 -25.34 64.27
C GLU A 388 -31.81 -25.46 65.20
N GLY A 389 -32.08 -25.73 66.47
CA GLY A 389 -31.09 -25.96 67.51
C GLY A 389 -30.14 -27.14 67.23
N PRO A 390 -29.11 -27.33 68.08
CA PRO A 390 -27.96 -28.17 67.76
C PRO A 390 -28.34 -29.64 67.64
N ARG A 391 -28.13 -30.21 66.45
CA ARG A 391 -28.29 -31.64 66.19
C ARG A 391 -27.22 -32.42 66.95
N SER A 392 -27.64 -33.15 67.96
CA SER A 392 -26.82 -34.14 68.67
C SER A 392 -26.43 -35.27 67.70
N LYS A 393 -25.13 -35.59 67.62
CA LYS A 393 -24.64 -36.81 66.95
C LYS A 393 -25.10 -38.05 67.73
N PRO A 394 -25.56 -39.09 67.03
CA PRO A 394 -24.91 -40.41 67.10
C PRO A 394 -24.80 -40.98 65.67
N GLY A 395 -23.77 -41.66 65.19
CA GLY A 395 -22.81 -42.62 65.74
C GLY A 395 -22.44 -43.49 64.52
N ALA A 396 -21.16 -43.76 64.28
CA ALA A 396 -20.68 -44.73 63.30
C ALA A 396 -20.30 -46.04 64.03
N PRO A 397 -19.95 -47.18 63.38
CA PRO A 397 -20.00 -47.54 61.95
C PRO A 397 -20.66 -48.92 61.70
N ASP A 398 -20.83 -49.36 60.44
CA ASP A 398 -20.26 -50.63 59.93
C ASP A 398 -20.53 -50.89 58.43
N ARG A 399 -19.79 -51.86 57.89
CA ARG A 399 -19.16 -51.97 56.56
C ARG A 399 -20.01 -52.62 55.43
N ILE A 400 -19.81 -52.13 54.19
CA ILE A 400 -19.45 -52.79 52.89
C ILE A 400 -20.01 -54.22 52.65
N PRO A 401 -20.65 -54.54 51.47
CA PRO A 401 -19.88 -54.72 50.24
C PRO A 401 -20.42 -54.21 48.89
N GLU A 402 -19.44 -53.91 48.04
CA GLU A 402 -19.52 -53.72 46.59
C GLU A 402 -20.14 -54.93 45.88
N GLU A 403 -20.90 -54.69 44.81
CA GLU A 403 -20.78 -55.42 43.55
C GLU A 403 -21.53 -54.70 42.41
N LYS A 404 -20.91 -54.66 41.23
CA LYS A 404 -21.38 -54.22 39.90
C LYS A 404 -21.49 -55.49 39.05
N PRO A 405 -22.43 -55.67 38.10
CA PRO A 405 -22.15 -55.42 36.67
C PRO A 405 -23.42 -55.04 35.83
N GLU A 406 -23.31 -54.23 34.75
CA GLU A 406 -23.51 -54.61 33.31
C GLU A 406 -24.99 -54.75 32.87
N ALA A 407 -25.46 -54.62 31.62
CA ALA A 407 -25.06 -54.07 30.33
C ALA A 407 -26.25 -54.30 29.36
N ALA A 408 -26.12 -53.81 28.12
CA ALA A 408 -26.93 -54.11 26.91
C ALA A 408 -28.30 -53.42 26.80
N GLY A 409 -28.74 -52.92 25.63
CA GLY A 409 -28.31 -53.08 24.24
C GLY A 409 -29.56 -53.09 23.34
N SER A 410 -29.38 -53.03 22.01
CA SER A 410 -30.38 -53.20 20.91
C SER A 410 -31.42 -52.07 20.73
N ASP A 411 -31.96 -51.74 19.55
CA ASP A 411 -31.74 -51.99 18.11
C ASP A 411 -32.75 -51.05 17.40
N MET A 412 -32.37 -50.35 16.33
CA MET A 412 -32.75 -50.64 14.93
C MET A 412 -34.27 -50.72 14.66
N HIS A 413 -34.82 -49.73 13.94
CA HIS A 413 -35.67 -49.97 12.77
C HIS A 413 -35.97 -48.67 11.99
N ASP A 414 -35.46 -48.62 10.76
CA ASP A 414 -36.10 -47.94 9.63
C ASP A 414 -37.56 -48.42 9.51
N LEU A 415 -38.46 -47.53 9.08
CA LEU A 415 -39.18 -47.73 7.83
C LEU A 415 -39.88 -46.44 7.37
N ASP A 416 -39.59 -46.21 6.10
CA ASP A 416 -40.02 -45.23 5.13
C ASP A 416 -41.53 -45.32 4.80
N ASN A 417 -41.92 -44.45 3.86
CA ASN A 417 -42.99 -44.60 2.86
C ASN A 417 -44.35 -43.97 3.25
N GLY A 418 -44.97 -43.11 2.45
CA GLY A 418 -44.67 -42.65 1.10
C GLY A 418 -45.97 -42.29 0.36
N LEU A 419 -45.80 -41.73 -0.84
CA LEU A 419 -46.77 -41.56 -1.95
C LEU A 419 -47.83 -40.45 -1.80
N ALA A 420 -48.17 -39.66 -2.84
CA ALA A 420 -47.70 -39.57 -4.23
C ALA A 420 -48.35 -38.35 -4.89
N GLN A 421 -47.73 -37.87 -5.99
CA GLN A 421 -48.39 -37.43 -7.24
C GLN A 421 -49.20 -36.10 -7.19
N THR A 422 -49.20 -35.20 -8.17
CA THR A 422 -48.94 -35.26 -9.62
C THR A 422 -49.02 -33.83 -10.22
N THR A 423 -48.26 -33.57 -11.29
CA THR A 423 -48.58 -32.75 -12.51
C THR A 423 -48.87 -31.24 -12.37
N ALA A 424 -48.49 -30.31 -13.26
CA ALA A 424 -47.81 -30.34 -14.56
C ALA A 424 -47.47 -28.89 -15.04
N ALA A 425 -46.34 -28.77 -15.76
CA ALA A 425 -46.13 -28.10 -17.08
C ALA A 425 -46.20 -26.56 -17.19
N ALA A 426 -45.11 -25.87 -17.56
CA ALA A 426 -44.50 -25.64 -18.91
C ALA A 426 -45.09 -24.37 -19.56
N GLN A 427 -44.38 -23.49 -20.28
CA GLN A 427 -43.48 -23.63 -21.45
C GLN A 427 -42.58 -22.37 -21.55
N ASP A 428 -41.27 -22.46 -21.80
CA ASP A 428 -40.53 -22.54 -23.10
C ASP A 428 -40.45 -21.22 -23.88
N GLU A 429 -39.22 -20.80 -24.24
CA GLU A 429 -38.81 -20.40 -25.60
C GLU A 429 -37.27 -20.36 -25.73
N GLU A 430 -36.79 -20.68 -26.94
CA GLU A 430 -35.49 -21.26 -27.32
C GLU A 430 -34.40 -20.24 -27.76
N ASP A 431 -33.16 -20.74 -27.83
CA ASP A 431 -31.94 -20.13 -28.39
C ASP A 431 -31.99 -19.89 -29.93
N PRO A 432 -30.95 -19.25 -30.51
CA PRO A 432 -29.99 -20.09 -31.24
C PRO A 432 -28.50 -19.70 -31.10
N ALA A 433 -27.67 -20.71 -31.33
CA ALA A 433 -26.21 -20.74 -31.35
C ALA A 433 -25.57 -20.04 -32.57
N PHE A 434 -24.27 -19.66 -32.45
CA PHE A 434 -23.38 -19.48 -33.60
C PHE A 434 -21.88 -19.70 -33.29
N ASP A 435 -21.32 -20.70 -33.97
CA ASP A 435 -19.96 -21.00 -34.45
C ASP A 435 -18.67 -20.58 -33.72
N THR A 436 -17.87 -21.62 -33.41
CA THR A 436 -16.40 -21.63 -33.30
C THR A 436 -15.74 -21.91 -34.66
N PRO A 437 -14.48 -21.47 -34.88
CA PRO A 437 -13.60 -22.19 -35.78
C PRO A 437 -12.29 -22.69 -35.15
N GLU A 438 -11.83 -23.76 -35.80
CA GLU A 438 -10.70 -24.67 -35.62
C GLU A 438 -9.29 -24.12 -35.31
N ALA A 439 -8.52 -25.06 -34.77
CA ALA A 439 -7.08 -25.02 -34.49
C ALA A 439 -6.19 -25.10 -35.75
N GLN A 440 -4.96 -24.62 -35.63
CA GLN A 440 -3.83 -25.05 -36.48
C GLN A 440 -2.60 -25.40 -35.62
N GLU A 441 -1.95 -26.50 -36.01
CA GLU A 441 -0.81 -27.18 -35.41
C GLU A 441 0.54 -26.43 -35.49
N GLU A 442 1.33 -26.57 -34.40
CA GLU A 442 2.77 -26.94 -34.24
C GLU A 442 3.86 -26.56 -35.29
N PRO A 443 5.11 -26.27 -34.85
CA PRO A 443 6.01 -27.33 -34.37
C PRO A 443 6.89 -27.05 -33.15
N LYS A 444 7.15 -28.15 -32.44
CA LYS A 444 8.16 -28.36 -31.39
C LYS A 444 9.59 -28.15 -31.90
N VAL A 445 10.44 -27.56 -31.06
CA VAL A 445 11.90 -27.77 -31.09
C VAL A 445 12.39 -28.14 -29.69
N ALA A 446 13.24 -29.15 -29.64
CA ALA A 446 13.67 -29.91 -28.49
C ALA A 446 14.76 -29.24 -27.62
N SER A 447 14.65 -29.50 -26.31
CA SER A 447 15.67 -29.98 -25.36
C SER A 447 17.12 -29.48 -25.48
N ALA A 448 17.62 -28.87 -24.39
CA ALA A 448 18.88 -29.30 -23.78
C ALA A 448 18.95 -28.88 -22.29
N ALA A 449 19.10 -29.87 -21.43
CA ALA A 449 19.45 -29.73 -20.02
C ALA A 449 20.89 -29.24 -19.86
N ILE A 450 21.15 -28.36 -18.89
CA ILE A 450 22.46 -28.27 -18.23
C ILE A 450 22.25 -28.35 -16.73
N SER A 451 22.88 -29.39 -16.19
CA SER A 451 22.90 -29.84 -14.82
C SER A 451 24.00 -29.10 -14.05
N THR A 452 23.69 -28.77 -12.79
CA THR A 452 24.57 -28.74 -11.60
C THR A 452 25.87 -27.90 -11.61
N ILE A 453 26.47 -27.76 -10.43
CA ILE A 453 27.68 -27.00 -10.04
C ILE A 453 27.37 -25.49 -9.81
N PHE A 454 27.27 -24.94 -8.59
CA PHE A 454 28.27 -24.90 -7.52
C PHE A 454 27.58 -24.69 -6.15
N LEU A 455 27.80 -25.64 -5.23
CA LEU A 455 27.84 -25.39 -3.79
C LEU A 455 29.26 -24.92 -3.42
N ALA A 456 29.34 -24.14 -2.34
CA ALA A 456 30.53 -23.62 -1.66
C ALA A 456 31.18 -22.39 -2.32
N PHE A 457 31.06 -21.23 -1.68
CA PHE A 457 32.21 -20.52 -1.09
C PHE A 457 31.72 -19.45 -0.10
N THR A 458 31.98 -19.75 1.18
CA THR A 458 32.46 -18.84 2.24
C THR A 458 31.57 -17.71 2.77
N ALA A 459 31.01 -18.00 3.95
CA ALA A 459 31.03 -17.10 5.11
C ALA A 459 32.47 -16.62 5.45
N THR A 460 32.57 -15.56 6.26
CA THR A 460 33.74 -14.70 6.59
C THR A 460 33.76 -13.49 5.66
N ILE A 461 33.44 -12.27 6.09
CA ILE A 461 34.27 -11.43 6.97
C ILE A 461 33.37 -10.47 7.77
N LEU A 462 33.43 -10.61 9.09
CA LEU A 462 33.19 -9.55 10.07
C LEU A 462 34.57 -9.27 10.69
N ARG A 463 35.23 -8.17 10.31
CA ARG A 463 36.30 -7.44 11.06
C ARG A 463 37.03 -6.44 10.15
N PHE A 464 37.19 -5.22 10.65
CA PHE A 464 37.84 -4.02 10.07
C PHE A 464 36.97 -3.32 9.02
N ILE A 465 36.33 -2.16 9.24
CA ILE A 465 36.60 -0.99 10.11
C ILE A 465 35.27 -0.47 10.67
#